data_AF-A0A2M8F407-F1
#
_entry.id   AF-A0A2M8F407-F1
#
_cell.length_a   1.000
_cell.length_b   1.000
_cell.length_c   1.000
_cell.angle_alpha   90.00
_cell.angle_beta   90.00
_cell.angle_gamma   90.00
#
_symmetry.space_group_name_H-M   'P 1'
#
loop_
_entity.id
_entity.type
_entity.pdbx_description
1 polymer ?
#
loop_
_entity_poly.entity_id
_entity_poly.type
_entity_poly.pdbx_seq_one_letter_code
_entity_poly.pdbx_strand_id
1 'polypeptide(L)'
;EMYYEDKKAYPVTAGLTFGGKLCENNPCGASDKVYMQKVPNDPISGKNYEYLSADGTDYKLFACLENDQQILPYESSGYSLTCGNCKNQAGGTVVCIWGISSPNVNP
;
A
#
# COMPACT_ATOMS: atom_id res chain seq x y z
N GLU A 1 -1.50 4.10 -10.26
CA GLU A 1 -1.99 4.39 -11.62
C GLU A 1 -1.24 5.49 -12.37
N MET A 2 -1.28 6.78 -12.00
CA MET A 2 -0.61 7.84 -12.81
C MET A 2 0.90 7.61 -13.07
N TYR A 3 1.64 7.11 -12.06
CA TYR A 3 3.06 6.74 -12.24
C TYR A 3 3.23 5.62 -13.28
N TYR A 4 2.34 4.62 -13.26
CA TYR A 4 2.37 3.52 -14.21
C TYR A 4 2.12 3.99 -15.64
N GLU A 5 1.22 4.96 -15.84
CA GLU A 5 0.96 5.48 -17.18
C GLU A 5 2.18 6.13 -17.84
N ASP A 6 3.03 6.77 -17.05
CA ASP A 6 4.26 7.39 -17.53
C ASP A 6 5.43 6.39 -17.64
N LYS A 7 5.60 5.53 -16.63
CA LYS A 7 6.77 4.64 -16.52
C LYS A 7 6.58 3.25 -17.10
N LYS A 8 5.33 2.87 -17.36
CA LYS A 8 4.91 1.50 -17.70
C LYS A 8 5.38 0.46 -16.68
N ALA A 9 5.54 0.90 -15.43
CA ALA A 9 5.89 0.09 -14.25
C ALA A 9 5.33 0.78 -13.01
N TYR A 10 5.02 0.01 -11.96
CA TYR A 10 4.71 0.54 -10.64
C TYR A 10 6.00 0.92 -9.90
N PRO A 11 5.95 1.83 -8.92
CA PRO A 11 7.10 2.06 -8.04
C PRO A 11 7.50 0.75 -7.34
N VAL A 12 8.78 0.42 -7.28
CA VAL A 12 9.23 -0.66 -6.40
C VAL A 12 9.00 -0.26 -4.93
N THR A 13 8.93 -1.21 -4.00
CA THR A 13 8.66 -0.93 -2.57
C THR A 13 9.57 0.16 -2.01
N ALA A 14 10.87 0.11 -2.31
CA ALA A 14 11.82 1.12 -1.86
C ALA A 14 11.58 2.52 -2.47
N GLY A 15 10.82 2.61 -3.56
CA GLY A 15 10.45 3.82 -4.30
C GLY A 15 9.23 4.56 -3.75
N LEU A 16 8.47 3.96 -2.84
CA LEU A 16 7.28 4.56 -2.24
C LEU A 16 7.48 4.70 -0.74
N THR A 17 7.36 5.94 -0.23
CA THR A 17 7.48 6.23 1.19
C THR A 17 6.22 6.92 1.69
N PHE A 18 5.49 6.27 2.60
CA PHE A 18 4.36 6.86 3.29
C PHE A 18 4.79 8.10 4.09
N GLY A 19 3.99 9.16 4.03
CA GLY A 19 4.32 10.49 4.54
C GLY A 19 5.27 11.31 3.64
N GLY A 20 5.93 10.68 2.66
CA GLY A 20 6.86 11.31 1.73
C GLY A 20 6.22 11.74 0.41
N LYS A 21 7.04 12.30 -0.49
CA LYS A 21 6.64 12.61 -1.87
C LYS A 21 6.82 11.39 -2.77
N LEU A 22 5.90 11.18 -3.70
CA LEU A 22 6.07 10.25 -4.82
C LEU A 22 6.41 11.04 -6.08
N CYS A 23 7.61 10.81 -6.61
CA CYS A 23 8.12 11.47 -7.81
C CYS A 23 8.52 10.46 -8.87
N GLU A 24 8.89 10.97 -10.03
CA GLU A 24 9.42 10.18 -11.14
C GLU A 24 10.69 9.41 -10.80
N ASN A 25 11.58 10.00 -10.02
CA ASN A 25 12.75 9.33 -9.49
C ASN A 25 12.68 9.29 -7.95
N ASN A 26 13.35 8.31 -7.37
CA ASN A 26 13.56 8.23 -5.93
C ASN A 26 15.07 8.21 -5.64
N PRO A 27 15.62 9.19 -4.90
CA PRO A 27 14.94 10.34 -4.30
C PRO A 27 14.43 11.38 -5.31
N CYS A 28 13.43 12.16 -4.91
CA CYS A 28 12.85 13.23 -5.73
C CYS A 28 13.89 14.31 -6.07
N GLY A 29 14.12 14.54 -7.36
CA GLY A 29 14.84 15.70 -7.89
C GLY A 29 14.01 16.99 -7.88
N ALA A 30 14.68 18.15 -7.93
CA ALA A 30 14.02 19.45 -7.95
C ALA A 30 13.16 19.70 -9.20
N SER A 31 13.47 19.01 -10.30
CA SER A 31 12.77 19.10 -11.58
C SER A 31 11.93 17.86 -11.90
N ASP A 32 11.82 16.92 -10.97
CA ASP A 32 11.07 15.69 -11.19
C ASP A 32 9.57 15.99 -11.29
N LYS A 33 8.88 15.23 -12.13
CA LYS A 33 7.43 15.18 -12.08
C LYS A 33 7.01 14.59 -10.73
N VAL A 34 6.13 15.31 -10.04
CA VAL A 34 5.55 14.85 -8.76
C VAL A 34 4.19 14.23 -9.03
N TYR A 35 4.04 12.95 -8.70
CA TYR A 35 2.76 12.24 -8.78
C TYR A 35 1.92 12.43 -7.52
N MET A 36 2.58 12.60 -6.37
CA MET A 36 1.91 12.86 -5.11
C MET A 36 2.80 13.69 -4.19
N GLN A 37 2.30 14.85 -3.74
CA GLN A 37 3.04 15.73 -2.81
C GLN A 37 3.20 15.11 -1.42
N LYS A 38 2.28 14.21 -1.05
CA LYS A 38 2.33 13.45 0.19
C LYS A 38 1.58 12.14 0.00
N VAL A 39 2.30 11.03 0.07
CA VAL A 39 1.68 9.71 0.23
C VAL A 39 1.08 9.67 1.64
N PRO A 40 -0.23 9.45 1.81
CA PRO A 40 -0.86 9.54 3.13
C PRO A 40 -0.38 8.41 4.04
N ASN A 41 -0.14 8.72 5.31
CA ASN A 41 -0.09 7.68 6.34
C ASN A 41 -1.51 7.22 6.67
N ASP A 42 -1.62 6.05 7.30
CA ASP A 42 -2.88 5.66 7.93
C ASP A 42 -3.25 6.73 8.98
N PRO A 43 -4.51 7.24 8.98
CA PRO A 43 -4.93 8.28 9.91
C PRO A 43 -5.04 7.80 11.37
N ILE A 44 -5.14 6.49 11.61
CA ILE A 44 -5.22 5.93 12.96
C ILE A 44 -3.81 5.70 13.50
N SER A 45 -3.51 6.36 14.62
CA SER A 45 -2.24 6.16 15.33
C SER A 45 -2.02 4.69 15.67
N GLY A 46 -0.85 4.16 15.31
CA GLY A 46 -0.46 2.77 15.54
C GLY A 46 -0.91 1.80 14.44
N LYS A 47 -1.48 2.30 13.35
CA LYS A 47 -1.71 1.56 12.11
C LYS A 47 -0.85 2.11 10.98
N ASN A 48 -0.58 1.28 9.98
CA ASN A 48 0.18 1.63 8.78
C ASN A 48 -0.48 1.05 7.53
N TYR A 49 -0.25 1.72 6.40
CA TYR A 49 -0.36 1.10 5.09
C TYR A 49 0.93 0.37 4.75
N GLU A 50 0.84 -0.71 3.97
CA GLU A 50 1.99 -1.48 3.49
C GLU A 50 1.95 -1.60 1.98
N TYR A 51 3.06 -1.35 1.31
CA TYR A 51 3.13 -1.38 -0.15
C TYR A 51 4.22 -2.33 -0.64
N LEU A 52 3.83 -3.35 -1.40
CA LEU A 52 4.73 -4.36 -1.96
C LEU A 52 4.75 -4.27 -3.49
N SER A 53 5.93 -4.09 -4.06
CA SER A 53 6.22 -4.24 -5.48
C SER A 53 7.69 -4.61 -5.63
N ALA A 54 7.96 -5.83 -6.07
CA ALA A 54 9.32 -6.36 -6.12
C ALA A 54 10.13 -5.74 -7.26
N ASP A 55 9.51 -5.62 -8.44
CA ASP A 55 10.16 -5.21 -9.69
C ASP A 55 9.35 -4.20 -10.51
N GLY A 56 8.23 -3.71 -9.96
CA GLY A 56 7.34 -2.78 -10.64
C GLY A 56 6.38 -3.42 -11.64
N THR A 57 6.37 -4.74 -11.81
CA THR A 57 5.41 -5.42 -12.72
C THR A 57 4.01 -5.47 -12.12
N ASP A 58 3.93 -5.70 -10.81
CA ASP A 58 2.71 -5.64 -10.02
C ASP A 58 2.89 -4.79 -8.77
N TYR A 59 1.78 -4.52 -8.09
CA TYR A 59 1.81 -4.01 -6.74
C TYR A 59 0.73 -4.66 -5.89
N LYS A 60 0.94 -4.60 -4.58
CA LYS A 60 -0.04 -4.91 -3.54
C LYS A 60 0.01 -3.81 -2.49
N LEU A 61 -1.14 -3.28 -2.10
CA LEU A 61 -1.29 -2.26 -1.07
C LEU A 61 -2.18 -2.82 0.03
N PHE A 62 -1.64 -2.94 1.24
CA PHE A 62 -2.34 -3.50 2.39
C PHE A 62 -2.70 -2.46 3.43
N ALA A 63 -3.78 -2.70 4.16
CA ALA A 63 -4.26 -1.85 5.24
C ALA A 63 -5.06 -2.61 6.30
N CYS A 64 -5.20 -2.01 7.48
CA CYS A 64 -6.35 -2.24 8.33
C CYS A 64 -7.50 -1.34 7.87
N LEU A 65 -8.69 -1.89 7.64
CA LEU A 65 -9.86 -1.02 7.48
C LEU A 65 -10.23 -0.37 8.81
N GLU A 66 -10.61 0.90 8.76
CA GLU A 66 -11.09 1.64 9.93
C GLU A 66 -12.49 1.21 10.32
N ASN A 67 -13.29 0.82 9.33
CA ASN A 67 -14.68 0.44 9.51
C ASN A 67 -14.77 -1.00 10.05
N ASP A 68 -15.17 -1.13 11.31
CA ASP A 68 -15.44 -2.39 11.99
C ASP A 68 -16.77 -3.05 11.54
N GLN A 69 -17.58 -2.34 10.75
CA GLN A 69 -18.82 -2.86 10.16
C GLN A 69 -18.60 -3.48 8.77
N GLN A 70 -17.54 -3.08 8.05
CA GLN A 70 -17.15 -3.68 6.77
C GLN A 70 -16.09 -4.75 7.01
N ILE A 71 -16.54 -5.87 7.58
CA ILE A 71 -15.65 -6.99 7.78
C ILE A 71 -15.65 -7.86 6.53
N LEU A 72 -14.51 -7.88 5.85
CA LEU A 72 -14.33 -8.59 4.61
C LEU A 72 -14.01 -10.07 4.86
N PRO A 73 -14.40 -10.98 3.97
CA PRO A 73 -14.13 -12.42 4.10
C PRO A 73 -12.67 -12.78 3.73
N TYR A 74 -11.78 -11.79 3.62
CA TYR A 74 -10.42 -11.95 3.14
C TYR A 74 -9.43 -11.46 4.20
N GLU A 75 -8.35 -12.22 4.34
CA GLU A 75 -7.21 -11.91 5.19
C GLU A 75 -5.94 -12.02 4.36
N SER A 76 -5.08 -11.02 4.46
CA SER A 76 -3.78 -11.07 3.81
C SER A 76 -2.86 -12.02 4.55
N SER A 77 -2.49 -13.12 3.92
CA SER A 77 -1.63 -14.18 4.48
C SER A 77 -0.44 -14.48 3.57
N GLY A 78 0.65 -15.01 4.12
CA GLY A 78 1.86 -15.33 3.34
C GLY A 78 2.84 -14.17 3.14
N TYR A 79 2.61 -13.04 3.81
CA TYR A 79 3.47 -11.85 3.75
C TYR A 79 3.99 -11.46 5.13
N SER A 80 5.17 -10.83 5.18
CA SER A 80 5.69 -10.19 6.38
C SER A 80 5.27 -8.72 6.38
N LEU A 81 4.11 -8.42 6.97
CA LEU A 81 3.49 -7.08 6.95
C LEU A 81 3.47 -6.47 8.36
N THR A 82 3.35 -5.14 8.45
CA THR A 82 3.20 -4.41 9.73
C THR A 82 2.09 -3.36 9.70
N CYS A 83 0.91 -3.70 9.15
CA CYS A 83 -0.23 -2.76 9.14
C CYS A 83 -0.80 -2.47 10.55
N GLY A 84 -0.88 -3.47 11.43
CA GLY A 84 -1.33 -3.29 12.82
C GLY A 84 -2.15 -4.48 13.35
N ASN A 85 -2.95 -4.24 14.40
CA ASN A 85 -3.88 -5.22 14.96
C ASN A 85 -5.28 -5.05 14.36
N CYS A 86 -5.48 -5.52 13.13
CA CYS A 86 -6.79 -5.48 12.47
C CYS A 86 -7.72 -6.59 12.98
N LYS A 87 -9.02 -6.52 12.67
CA LYS A 87 -10.05 -7.52 13.02
C LYS A 87 -10.71 -8.20 11.82
N ASN A 88 -10.53 -9.50 11.67
CA ASN A 88 -11.16 -10.29 10.61
C ASN A 88 -12.67 -10.53 10.87
N GLN A 89 -13.35 -11.22 9.94
CA GLN A 89 -14.80 -11.51 10.03
C GLN A 89 -15.20 -12.32 11.26
N ALA A 90 -14.30 -13.15 11.79
CA ALA A 90 -14.52 -13.92 13.00
C ALA A 90 -14.20 -13.13 14.29
N GLY A 91 -13.80 -11.86 14.20
CA GLY A 91 -13.34 -11.04 15.34
C GLY A 91 -11.92 -11.35 15.81
N GLY A 92 -11.22 -12.24 15.12
CA GLY A 92 -9.82 -12.58 15.31
C GLY A 92 -8.90 -11.41 14.96
N THR A 93 -7.79 -11.29 15.68
CA THR A 93 -6.77 -10.29 15.37
C THR A 93 -5.90 -10.78 14.22
N VAL A 94 -5.75 -9.96 13.18
CA VAL A 94 -4.91 -10.22 12.01
C VAL A 94 -4.04 -9.00 11.70
N VAL A 95 -2.95 -9.21 10.97
CA VAL A 95 -1.95 -8.16 10.73
C VAL A 95 -2.43 -7.13 9.70
N CYS A 96 -3.11 -7.57 8.63
CA CYS A 96 -3.71 -6.74 7.57
C CYS A 96 -4.97 -7.45 7.03
N ILE A 97 -6.00 -6.70 6.62
CA ILE A 97 -7.28 -7.26 6.12
C ILE A 97 -7.52 -6.91 4.67
N TRP A 98 -7.13 -5.70 4.27
CA TRP A 98 -7.42 -5.19 2.94
C TRP A 98 -6.17 -5.26 2.09
N GLY A 99 -6.36 -5.66 0.84
CA GLY A 99 -5.36 -5.63 -0.19
C GLY A 99 -5.98 -5.11 -1.49
N ILE A 100 -5.39 -4.09 -2.10
CA ILE A 100 -5.64 -3.77 -3.52
C ILE A 100 -4.37 -4.14 -4.27
N SER A 101 -4.53 -4.77 -5.42
CA SER A 101 -3.42 -5.17 -6.27
C SER A 101 -3.62 -4.69 -7.70
N SER A 102 -2.54 -4.77 -8.49
CA SER A 102 -2.68 -4.65 -9.95
C SER A 102 -3.65 -5.73 -10.48
N PRO A 103 -4.32 -5.52 -11.62
CA PRO A 103 -5.34 -6.44 -12.13
C PRO A 103 -4.87 -7.89 -12.37
N ASN A 104 -3.56 -8.10 -12.45
CA ASN A 104 -2.95 -9.38 -12.80
C ASN A 104 -2.51 -10.21 -11.59
N VAL A 105 -2.59 -9.68 -10.37
CA VAL A 105 -2.24 -10.41 -9.16
C VAL A 105 -3.34 -10.24 -8.12
N ASN A 106 -3.48 -11.21 -7.23
CA ASN A 106 -4.32 -11.05 -6.04
C ASN A 106 -3.43 -10.63 -4.86
N PRO A 107 -3.93 -9.76 -3.97
CA PRO A 107 -3.23 -9.45 -2.74
C PRO A 107 -3.20 -10.69 -1.83
#